data_AF-A0A2S4PTW3-F1
#
_entry.id   AF-A0A2S4PTW3-F1
#
_cell.length_a   1.000
_cell.length_b   1.000
_cell.length_c   1.000
_cell.angle_alpha   90.00
_cell.angle_beta   90.00
_cell.angle_gamma   90.00
#
_symmetry.space_group_name_H-M   'P 1'
#
loop_
_entity.id
_entity.type
_entity.pdbx_description
1 polymer ?
#
loop_
_entity_poly.entity_id
_entity_poly.type
_entity_poly.pdbx_seq_one_letter_code
_entity_poly.pdbx_strand_id
1 'polypeptide(L)'
;MISPGAQTGNLVSRQVSMQSAMSEDAVPTEDPKNTVDLLFERFTAWKFVVDALEDYINTTEKVQKSQAKEYQRVLKTLQGPLKAGHHFDQKVGGIASLFENIRQNTQGLVNSYLETEKNIKGTIIPVIEQLRKEIKIQSKEFTSGAVKGAKDVEKARNLTQKHIELLGQNVAGFESSGSRLHSTEDPYVLRRGVVHHLHKQIIEENGQRQILASLQKNFHQFEQHVIEVIQTSLSSLTHFMNTQAQSQQEHYSDVMKTAQAIPLDFEWNGFVSRSGDMLVNPSISDRCIDTITFPNRDHKSTSPIIAGTLERKSRNKLSFAGFTTGYYVVTMSKFLHEFKDEDCVHKDPDPELSIYLPDATIGVTSGEKFSVKGKDVSKGLSSKLSGNSDLHFKAASPEEAQKWVYALQSVIGQTHLTVNDSMEKTVEEEEEEKEKEKVASSPPIYTEETSVVITEKKILPLEQPQKKADEIQQSPITETPGPLSSNLVDKKVADPEEIKIEEINK
;
A
#
# COMPACT_ATOMS: atom_id res chain seq x y z
N MET A 1 87.27 6.20 5.39
CA MET A 1 88.52 5.85 4.67
C MET A 1 88.14 5.31 3.31
N ILE A 2 88.88 5.68 2.25
CA ILE A 2 88.62 5.29 0.86
C ILE A 2 89.66 4.25 0.46
N SER A 3 89.25 3.11 -0.11
CA SER A 3 89.95 2.47 -1.24
C SER A 3 89.12 1.37 -1.91
N PRO A 4 89.38 1.04 -3.19
CA PRO A 4 88.40 0.44 -4.08
C PRO A 4 88.84 -0.93 -4.63
N GLY A 5 88.05 -1.51 -5.54
CA GLY A 5 88.56 -2.54 -6.47
C GLY A 5 87.54 -3.59 -6.88
N ALA A 6 86.62 -3.23 -7.79
CA ALA A 6 85.82 -4.24 -8.47
C ALA A 6 86.72 -5.03 -9.46
N GLN A 7 86.75 -6.36 -9.35
CA GLN A 7 87.19 -7.22 -10.44
C GLN A 7 85.96 -7.80 -11.14
N THR A 8 85.85 -7.51 -12.43
CA THR A 8 84.84 -8.10 -13.32
C THR A 8 85.10 -9.59 -13.48
N GLY A 9 84.29 -10.42 -12.81
CA GLY A 9 84.32 -11.86 -13.03
C GLY A 9 83.94 -12.18 -14.48
N ASN A 10 84.84 -12.87 -15.19
CA ASN A 10 84.58 -13.36 -16.55
C ASN A 10 83.29 -14.18 -16.55
N LEU A 11 82.29 -13.74 -17.31
CA LEU A 11 81.20 -14.59 -17.74
C LEU A 11 81.80 -15.64 -18.69
N VAL A 12 82.13 -16.82 -18.14
CA VAL A 12 82.41 -18.01 -18.94
C VAL A 12 81.15 -18.29 -19.74
N SER A 13 81.16 -17.92 -21.02
CA SER A 13 80.13 -18.28 -21.97
C SER A 13 79.99 -19.80 -21.92
N ARG A 14 78.85 -20.27 -21.40
CA ARG A 14 78.54 -21.68 -21.32
C ARG A 14 78.30 -22.15 -22.75
N GLN A 15 79.37 -22.53 -23.43
CA GLN A 15 79.27 -23.26 -24.70
C GLN A 15 78.49 -24.55 -24.41
N VAL A 16 77.18 -24.48 -24.62
CA VAL A 16 76.33 -25.65 -24.79
C VAL A 16 77.00 -26.46 -25.89
N SER A 17 77.51 -27.64 -25.54
CA SER A 17 78.12 -28.53 -26.53
C SER A 17 77.11 -28.74 -27.66
N MET A 18 77.58 -28.81 -28.90
CA MET A 18 76.71 -29.13 -30.05
C MET A 18 75.93 -30.43 -29.80
N GLN A 19 76.48 -31.37 -29.01
CA GLN A 19 75.77 -32.58 -28.57
C GLN A 19 74.56 -32.28 -27.68
N SER A 20 74.66 -31.36 -26.72
CA SER A 20 73.53 -30.95 -25.86
C SER A 20 72.43 -30.23 -26.64
N ALA A 21 72.77 -29.32 -27.56
CA ALA A 21 71.78 -28.63 -28.39
C ALA A 21 71.05 -29.60 -29.36
N MET A 22 71.75 -30.60 -29.90
CA MET A 22 71.14 -31.62 -30.76
C MET A 22 70.32 -32.66 -29.98
N SER A 23 70.58 -32.83 -28.68
CA SER A 23 69.77 -33.67 -27.79
C SER A 23 68.43 -33.00 -27.43
N GLU A 24 68.41 -31.67 -27.35
CA GLU A 24 67.22 -30.87 -27.03
C GLU A 24 66.19 -30.84 -28.17
N ASP A 25 66.65 -30.84 -29.43
CA ASP A 25 65.78 -31.01 -30.62
C ASP A 25 65.21 -32.43 -30.72
N ALA A 26 66.01 -33.45 -30.36
CA ALA A 26 65.58 -34.85 -30.36
C ALA A 26 64.62 -35.21 -29.21
N VAL A 27 64.63 -34.45 -28.11
CA VAL A 27 63.76 -34.65 -26.93
C VAL A 27 63.17 -33.31 -26.48
N PRO A 28 62.02 -32.89 -27.05
CA PRO A 28 61.44 -31.58 -26.79
C PRO A 28 61.12 -31.35 -25.30
N THR A 29 61.43 -30.14 -24.83
CA THR A 29 61.24 -29.70 -23.43
C THR A 29 59.77 -29.37 -23.07
N GLU A 30 58.89 -29.22 -24.06
CA GLU A 30 57.44 -29.05 -23.84
C GLU A 30 56.82 -30.33 -23.24
N ASP A 31 56.42 -30.30 -21.97
CA ASP A 31 55.68 -31.40 -21.34
C ASP A 31 54.18 -31.32 -21.71
N PRO A 32 53.61 -32.31 -22.42
CA PRO A 32 52.18 -32.35 -22.72
C PRO A 32 51.28 -32.38 -21.47
N LYS A 33 51.79 -32.73 -20.28
CA LYS A 33 51.05 -32.63 -19.01
C LYS A 33 50.58 -31.20 -18.73
N ASN A 34 51.38 -30.18 -19.05
CA ASN A 34 51.03 -28.77 -18.83
C ASN A 34 49.72 -28.39 -19.52
N THR A 35 49.45 -28.92 -20.72
CA THR A 35 48.18 -28.71 -21.44
C THR A 35 47.01 -29.44 -20.79
N VAL A 36 47.24 -30.63 -20.23
CA VAL A 36 46.22 -31.43 -19.54
C VAL A 36 45.80 -30.75 -18.24
N ASP A 37 46.77 -30.31 -17.45
CA ASP A 37 46.53 -29.66 -16.16
C ASP A 37 45.80 -28.32 -16.34
N LEU A 38 46.22 -27.49 -17.30
CA LEU A 38 45.53 -26.23 -17.64
C LEU A 38 44.06 -26.42 -18.06
N LEU A 39 43.77 -27.46 -18.84
CA LEU A 39 42.39 -27.77 -19.24
C LEU A 39 41.57 -28.32 -18.07
N PHE A 40 42.18 -29.07 -17.15
CA PHE A 40 41.54 -29.53 -15.92
C PHE A 40 41.22 -28.37 -14.95
N GLU A 41 42.12 -27.39 -14.83
CA GLU A 41 41.85 -26.13 -14.12
C GLU A 41 40.65 -25.40 -14.74
N ARG A 42 40.55 -25.34 -16.08
CA ARG A 42 39.41 -24.70 -16.77
C ARG A 42 38.09 -25.45 -16.55
N PHE A 43 38.08 -26.79 -16.53
CA PHE A 43 36.90 -27.56 -16.08
C PHE A 43 36.50 -27.21 -14.63
N THR A 44 37.49 -27.05 -13.74
CA THR A 44 37.26 -26.72 -12.33
C THR A 44 36.67 -25.30 -12.18
N ALA A 45 37.16 -24.34 -12.97
CA ALA A 45 36.60 -22.99 -13.03
C ALA A 45 35.14 -22.98 -13.51
N TRP A 46 34.82 -23.69 -14.60
CA TRP A 46 33.43 -23.82 -15.08
C TRP A 46 32.50 -24.47 -14.06
N LYS A 47 32.99 -25.50 -13.36
CA LYS A 47 32.22 -26.09 -12.26
C LYS A 47 31.92 -25.07 -11.17
N PHE A 48 32.89 -24.24 -10.76
CA PHE A 48 32.66 -23.20 -9.75
C PHE A 48 31.62 -22.16 -10.21
N VAL A 49 31.63 -21.76 -11.49
CA VAL A 49 30.61 -20.87 -12.07
C VAL A 49 29.22 -21.49 -11.99
N VAL A 50 29.07 -22.77 -12.35
CA VAL A 50 27.77 -23.47 -12.30
C VAL A 50 27.31 -23.74 -10.88
N ASP A 51 28.20 -24.13 -9.97
CA ASP A 51 27.91 -24.30 -8.52
C ASP A 51 27.39 -22.95 -7.93
N ALA A 52 28.03 -21.82 -8.25
CA ALA A 52 27.59 -20.49 -7.78
C ALA A 52 26.25 -20.04 -8.39
N LEU A 53 25.98 -20.39 -9.65
CA LEU A 53 24.68 -20.13 -10.31
C LEU A 53 23.56 -20.99 -9.73
N GLU A 54 23.85 -22.26 -9.40
CA GLU A 54 22.92 -23.17 -8.70
C GLU A 54 22.50 -22.56 -7.34
N ASP A 55 23.46 -22.06 -6.56
CA ASP A 55 23.21 -21.41 -5.27
C ASP A 55 22.40 -20.11 -5.40
N TYR A 56 22.69 -19.29 -6.42
CA TYR A 56 21.91 -18.08 -6.71
C TYR A 56 20.44 -18.41 -7.01
N ILE A 57 20.18 -19.33 -7.94
CA ILE A 57 18.82 -19.71 -8.35
C ILE A 57 18.06 -20.37 -7.18
N ASN A 58 18.71 -21.26 -6.42
CA ASN A 58 18.15 -21.85 -5.20
C ASN A 58 17.81 -20.80 -4.14
N THR A 59 18.58 -19.71 -4.05
CA THR A 59 18.31 -18.62 -3.10
C THR A 59 17.15 -17.76 -3.59
N THR A 60 17.06 -17.47 -4.89
CA THR A 60 15.93 -16.78 -5.51
C THR A 60 14.62 -17.55 -5.33
N GLU A 61 14.61 -18.89 -5.51
CA GLU A 61 13.46 -19.78 -5.22
C GLU A 61 12.95 -19.57 -3.78
N LYS A 62 13.86 -19.60 -2.80
CA LYS A 62 13.53 -19.43 -1.38
C LYS A 62 12.97 -18.04 -1.08
N VAL A 63 13.42 -17.00 -1.79
CA VAL A 63 12.87 -15.65 -1.68
C VAL A 63 11.41 -15.63 -2.15
N GLN A 64 11.08 -16.22 -3.31
CA GLN A 64 9.68 -16.30 -3.78
C GLN A 64 8.79 -17.04 -2.77
N LYS A 65 9.26 -18.18 -2.25
CA LYS A 65 8.58 -18.93 -1.19
C LYS A 65 8.38 -18.11 0.08
N SER A 66 9.34 -17.25 0.45
CA SER A 66 9.24 -16.38 1.63
C SER A 66 8.22 -15.26 1.41
N GLN A 67 8.22 -14.64 0.23
CA GLN A 67 7.25 -13.59 -0.11
C GLN A 67 5.81 -14.13 -0.06
N ALA A 68 5.56 -15.33 -0.58
CA ALA A 68 4.26 -16.00 -0.42
C ALA A 68 3.82 -16.13 1.05
N LYS A 69 4.76 -16.46 1.96
CA LYS A 69 4.46 -16.56 3.40
C LYS A 69 4.22 -15.19 4.06
N GLU A 70 4.92 -14.14 3.63
CA GLU A 70 4.65 -12.79 4.11
C GLU A 70 3.26 -12.31 3.64
N TYR A 71 2.92 -12.50 2.36
CA TYR A 71 1.58 -12.20 1.87
C TYR A 71 0.48 -13.06 2.52
N GLN A 72 0.75 -14.29 2.94
CA GLN A 72 -0.16 -15.06 3.80
C GLN A 72 -0.36 -14.44 5.19
N ARG A 73 0.63 -13.72 5.73
CA ARG A 73 0.46 -12.95 6.98
C ARG A 73 -0.34 -11.67 6.73
N VAL A 74 -0.12 -10.98 5.59
CA VAL A 74 -0.96 -9.85 5.17
C VAL A 74 -2.41 -10.28 5.01
N LEU A 75 -2.68 -11.40 4.32
CA LEU A 75 -4.03 -11.94 4.16
C LEU A 75 -4.71 -12.24 5.51
N LYS A 76 -3.94 -12.64 6.54
CA LYS A 76 -4.46 -12.87 7.90
C LYS A 76 -4.92 -11.60 8.60
N THR A 77 -4.40 -10.41 8.26
CA THR A 77 -4.92 -9.15 8.83
C THR A 77 -6.31 -8.79 8.27
N LEU A 78 -6.68 -9.40 7.15
CA LEU A 78 -7.96 -9.25 6.46
C LEU A 78 -8.95 -10.39 6.81
N GLN A 79 -8.70 -11.18 7.85
CA GLN A 79 -9.60 -12.29 8.23
C GLN A 79 -10.81 -11.83 9.03
N GLY A 80 -11.98 -12.39 8.67
CA GLY A 80 -13.27 -12.09 9.28
C GLY A 80 -14.03 -10.93 8.62
N PRO A 81 -15.32 -10.73 8.96
CA PRO A 81 -16.06 -9.56 8.54
C PRO A 81 -15.48 -8.28 9.18
N LEU A 82 -15.74 -7.13 8.56
CA LEU A 82 -15.36 -5.84 9.13
C LEU A 82 -15.94 -5.65 10.53
N LYS A 83 -15.10 -5.17 11.47
CA LYS A 83 -15.56 -4.79 12.82
C LYS A 83 -16.60 -3.68 12.69
N ALA A 84 -17.70 -3.81 13.44
CA ALA A 84 -18.88 -2.95 13.30
C ALA A 84 -19.43 -2.86 11.85
N GLY A 85 -19.32 -3.96 11.10
CA GLY A 85 -19.67 -4.05 9.67
C GLY A 85 -21.09 -3.57 9.29
N HIS A 86 -22.03 -3.56 10.24
CA HIS A 86 -23.40 -3.08 10.04
C HIS A 86 -23.51 -1.58 9.67
N HIS A 87 -22.48 -0.77 9.99
CA HIS A 87 -22.41 0.62 9.53
C HIS A 87 -22.16 0.73 8.02
N PHE A 88 -21.51 -0.26 7.40
CA PHE A 88 -21.19 -0.25 5.96
C PHE A 88 -22.27 -0.97 5.16
N ASP A 89 -22.60 -0.47 3.97
CA ASP A 89 -23.49 -1.21 3.05
C ASP A 89 -22.80 -2.47 2.54
N GLN A 90 -23.53 -3.59 2.56
CA GLN A 90 -23.04 -4.91 2.15
C GLN A 90 -23.26 -5.16 0.65
N LYS A 91 -23.91 -4.24 -0.07
CA LYS A 91 -24.04 -4.27 -1.53
C LYS A 91 -22.70 -4.14 -2.22
N VAL A 92 -22.67 -4.63 -3.47
CA VAL A 92 -21.54 -4.46 -4.38
C VAL A 92 -21.29 -2.96 -4.64
N GLY A 93 -20.05 -2.51 -4.50
CA GLY A 93 -19.61 -1.14 -4.77
C GLY A 93 -19.24 -0.30 -3.54
N GLY A 94 -19.45 -0.81 -2.32
CA GLY A 94 -19.06 -0.15 -1.07
C GLY A 94 -17.71 -0.59 -0.48
N ILE A 95 -17.40 -0.08 0.71
CA ILE A 95 -16.23 -0.43 1.53
C ILE A 95 -16.19 -1.92 1.84
N ALA A 96 -17.33 -2.56 2.10
CA ALA A 96 -17.39 -4.01 2.31
C ALA A 96 -16.88 -4.79 1.07
N SER A 97 -17.21 -4.32 -0.13
CA SER A 97 -16.73 -4.89 -1.39
C SER A 97 -15.26 -4.62 -1.65
N LEU A 98 -14.77 -3.42 -1.29
CA LEU A 98 -13.35 -3.09 -1.37
C LEU A 98 -12.50 -4.02 -0.47
N PHE A 99 -12.93 -4.28 0.77
CA PHE A 99 -12.19 -5.19 1.65
C PHE A 99 -12.20 -6.65 1.15
N GLU A 100 -13.27 -7.09 0.49
CA GLU A 100 -13.27 -8.39 -0.20
C GLU A 100 -12.33 -8.38 -1.42
N ASN A 101 -12.33 -7.32 -2.23
CA ASN A 101 -11.40 -7.18 -3.34
C ASN A 101 -9.92 -7.19 -2.88
N ILE A 102 -9.58 -6.46 -1.81
CA ILE A 102 -8.24 -6.48 -1.21
C ILE A 102 -7.87 -7.90 -0.75
N ARG A 103 -8.81 -8.63 -0.14
CA ARG A 103 -8.60 -10.02 0.29
C ARG A 103 -8.33 -10.94 -0.90
N GLN A 104 -9.13 -10.85 -1.97
CA GLN A 104 -8.94 -11.66 -3.17
C GLN A 104 -7.63 -11.34 -3.91
N ASN A 105 -7.29 -10.06 -4.09
CA ASN A 105 -6.03 -9.64 -4.68
C ASN A 105 -4.81 -10.07 -3.83
N THR A 106 -4.91 -10.01 -2.49
CA THR A 106 -3.85 -10.51 -1.60
C THR A 106 -3.70 -12.04 -1.70
N GLN A 107 -4.80 -12.78 -1.85
CA GLN A 107 -4.76 -14.22 -2.09
C GLN A 107 -4.19 -14.56 -3.49
N GLY A 108 -4.46 -13.72 -4.50
CA GLY A 108 -3.83 -13.79 -5.83
C GLY A 108 -2.31 -13.64 -5.76
N LEU A 109 -1.82 -12.61 -5.05
CA LEU A 109 -0.39 -12.41 -4.78
C LEU A 109 0.26 -13.64 -4.13
N VAL A 110 -0.36 -14.22 -3.08
CA VAL A 110 0.14 -15.45 -2.45
C VAL A 110 0.28 -16.58 -3.47
N ASN A 111 -0.70 -16.76 -4.35
CA ASN A 111 -0.71 -17.83 -5.33
C ASN A 111 0.36 -17.62 -6.40
N SER A 112 0.50 -16.38 -6.91
CA SER A 112 1.50 -16.04 -7.94
C SER A 112 2.94 -16.25 -7.44
N TYR A 113 3.24 -15.84 -6.19
CA TYR A 113 4.55 -16.14 -5.57
C TYR A 113 4.81 -17.64 -5.38
N LEU A 114 3.79 -18.44 -5.03
CA LEU A 114 3.91 -19.90 -4.92
C LEU A 114 4.07 -20.60 -6.28
N GLU A 115 3.41 -20.08 -7.32
CA GLU A 115 3.55 -20.58 -8.69
C GLU A 115 4.95 -20.25 -9.25
N THR A 116 5.44 -19.03 -9.02
CA THR A 116 6.78 -18.60 -9.39
C THR A 116 7.86 -19.44 -8.71
N GLU A 117 7.72 -19.77 -7.42
CA GLU A 117 8.60 -20.73 -6.74
C GLU A 117 8.60 -22.08 -7.46
N LYS A 118 7.42 -22.68 -7.68
CA LYS A 118 7.29 -23.99 -8.33
C LYS A 118 7.89 -24.00 -9.73
N ASN A 119 7.74 -22.93 -10.50
CA ASN A 119 8.26 -22.81 -11.85
C ASN A 119 9.79 -22.73 -11.86
N ILE A 120 10.40 -21.91 -11.00
CA ILE A 120 11.86 -21.88 -10.83
C ILE A 120 12.38 -23.27 -10.41
N LYS A 121 11.72 -23.89 -9.43
CA LYS A 121 12.11 -25.17 -8.84
C LYS A 121 11.94 -26.36 -9.80
N GLY A 122 10.87 -26.37 -10.58
CA GLY A 122 10.51 -27.46 -11.49
C GLY A 122 11.19 -27.37 -12.86
N THR A 123 11.49 -26.16 -13.32
CA THR A 123 12.03 -25.93 -14.68
C THR A 123 13.52 -25.62 -14.68
N ILE A 124 14.01 -24.76 -13.78
CA ILE A 124 15.37 -24.18 -13.89
C ILE A 124 16.39 -24.97 -13.06
N ILE A 125 16.08 -25.24 -11.79
CA ILE A 125 17.01 -25.95 -10.89
C ILE A 125 17.45 -27.33 -11.46
N PRO A 126 16.55 -28.18 -12.02
CA PRO A 126 16.96 -29.49 -12.55
C PRO A 126 17.90 -29.39 -13.76
N VAL A 127 17.77 -28.34 -14.58
CA VAL A 127 18.64 -28.10 -15.75
C VAL A 127 20.05 -27.73 -15.29
N ILE A 128 20.18 -26.86 -14.28
CA ILE A 128 21.49 -26.48 -13.73
C ILE A 128 22.14 -27.65 -12.97
N GLU A 129 21.38 -28.41 -12.18
CA GLU A 129 21.87 -29.64 -11.56
C GLU A 129 22.39 -30.66 -12.60
N GLN A 130 21.71 -30.75 -13.74
CA GLN A 130 22.09 -31.66 -14.83
C GLN A 130 23.37 -31.18 -15.52
N LEU A 131 23.48 -29.89 -15.84
CA LEU A 131 24.71 -29.28 -16.38
C LEU A 131 25.92 -29.52 -15.47
N ARG A 132 25.73 -29.39 -14.15
CA ARG A 132 26.76 -29.68 -13.15
C ARG A 132 27.20 -31.14 -13.15
N LYS A 133 26.27 -32.09 -13.35
CA LYS A 133 26.57 -33.52 -13.50
C LYS A 133 27.34 -33.76 -14.79
N GLU A 134 26.97 -33.12 -15.90
CA GLU A 134 27.67 -33.18 -17.19
C GLU A 134 29.12 -32.69 -17.09
N ILE A 135 29.37 -31.52 -16.51
CA ILE A 135 30.73 -30.98 -16.30
C ILE A 135 31.60 -31.98 -15.50
N LYS A 136 31.02 -32.61 -14.46
CA LYS A 136 31.71 -33.60 -13.63
C LYS A 136 32.01 -34.92 -14.37
N ILE A 137 31.17 -35.32 -15.32
CA ILE A 137 31.40 -36.49 -16.17
C ILE A 137 32.49 -36.17 -17.20
N GLN A 138 32.32 -35.07 -17.95
CA GLN A 138 33.24 -34.65 -19.01
C GLN A 138 34.68 -34.44 -18.50
N SER A 139 34.83 -33.83 -17.31
CA SER A 139 36.12 -33.64 -16.63
C SER A 139 36.82 -34.98 -16.31
N LYS A 140 36.08 -36.02 -15.90
CA LYS A 140 36.64 -37.36 -15.64
C LYS A 140 37.08 -38.06 -16.92
N GLU A 141 36.25 -38.00 -17.96
CA GLU A 141 36.55 -38.60 -19.26
C GLU A 141 37.81 -37.98 -19.88
N PHE A 142 37.89 -36.65 -19.89
CA PHE A 142 39.07 -35.89 -20.31
C PHE A 142 40.34 -36.36 -19.60
N THR A 143 40.31 -36.43 -18.27
CA THR A 143 41.46 -36.83 -17.45
C THR A 143 41.93 -38.25 -17.78
N SER A 144 40.99 -39.17 -18.02
CA SER A 144 41.30 -40.59 -18.28
C SER A 144 42.06 -40.83 -19.59
N GLY A 145 41.71 -40.10 -20.65
CA GLY A 145 42.35 -40.21 -21.96
C GLY A 145 43.71 -39.52 -22.02
N ALA A 146 43.76 -38.28 -21.54
CA ALA A 146 44.93 -37.41 -21.73
C ALA A 146 46.15 -37.85 -20.90
N VAL A 147 45.95 -38.30 -19.65
CA VAL A 147 47.02 -38.75 -18.74
C VAL A 147 47.72 -40.02 -19.23
N LYS A 148 47.01 -40.90 -19.96
CA LYS A 148 47.61 -42.13 -20.49
C LYS A 148 48.67 -41.83 -21.55
N GLY A 149 48.29 -41.08 -22.59
CA GLY A 149 49.21 -40.77 -23.69
C GLY A 149 50.40 -39.91 -23.27
N ALA A 150 50.24 -38.99 -22.31
CA ALA A 150 51.35 -38.24 -21.73
C ALA A 150 52.42 -39.16 -21.10
N LYS A 151 52.01 -40.21 -20.38
CA LYS A 151 52.93 -41.21 -19.79
C LYS A 151 53.64 -42.07 -20.84
N ASP A 152 52.99 -42.35 -21.96
CA ASP A 152 53.57 -43.18 -23.03
C ASP A 152 54.58 -42.38 -23.87
N VAL A 153 54.31 -41.09 -24.12
CA VAL A 153 55.30 -40.12 -24.64
C VAL A 153 56.51 -39.99 -23.72
N GLU A 154 56.29 -39.82 -22.41
CA GLU A 154 57.37 -39.69 -21.42
C GLU A 154 58.27 -40.94 -21.37
N LYS A 155 57.71 -42.15 -21.47
CA LYS A 155 58.50 -43.38 -21.60
C LYS A 155 59.32 -43.41 -22.90
N ALA A 156 58.74 -42.97 -24.02
CA ALA A 156 59.43 -42.96 -25.30
C ALA A 156 60.60 -41.97 -25.30
N ARG A 157 60.39 -40.73 -24.85
CA ARG A 157 61.44 -39.71 -24.65
C ARG A 157 62.60 -40.22 -23.79
N ASN A 158 62.28 -40.78 -22.61
CA ASN A 158 63.29 -41.33 -21.70
C ASN A 158 64.07 -42.50 -22.29
N LEU A 159 63.46 -43.30 -23.18
CA LEU A 159 64.16 -44.39 -23.87
C LEU A 159 65.08 -43.86 -24.98
N THR A 160 64.60 -42.92 -25.80
CA THR A 160 65.41 -42.27 -26.84
C THR A 160 66.63 -41.58 -26.22
N GLN A 161 66.44 -40.80 -25.16
CA GLN A 161 67.51 -40.10 -24.45
C GLN A 161 68.63 -41.05 -23.99
N LYS A 162 68.28 -42.18 -23.36
CA LYS A 162 69.25 -43.20 -22.95
C LYS A 162 70.04 -43.79 -24.13
N HIS A 163 69.40 -43.99 -25.28
CA HIS A 163 70.08 -44.48 -26.47
C HIS A 163 70.97 -43.41 -27.12
N ILE A 164 70.59 -42.12 -27.07
CA ILE A 164 71.44 -41.00 -27.51
C ILE A 164 72.69 -40.89 -26.63
N GLU A 165 72.52 -40.96 -25.31
CA GLU A 165 73.64 -40.95 -24.34
C GLU A 165 74.58 -42.14 -24.54
N LEU A 166 74.04 -43.35 -24.71
CA LEU A 166 74.81 -44.56 -24.97
C LEU A 166 75.59 -44.47 -26.30
N LEU A 167 74.98 -43.91 -27.36
CA LEU A 167 75.68 -43.63 -28.61
C LEU A 167 76.80 -42.61 -28.41
N GLY A 168 76.54 -41.51 -27.69
CA GLY A 168 77.53 -40.47 -27.42
C GLY A 168 78.75 -41.00 -26.66
N GLN A 169 78.53 -41.84 -25.65
CA GLN A 169 79.60 -42.49 -24.87
C GLN A 169 80.48 -43.40 -25.75
N ASN A 170 79.87 -44.27 -26.57
CA ASN A 170 80.61 -45.21 -27.42
C ASN A 170 81.30 -44.53 -28.61
N VAL A 171 80.71 -43.47 -29.18
CA VAL A 171 81.38 -42.63 -30.20
C VAL A 171 82.59 -41.91 -29.62
N ALA A 172 82.47 -41.29 -28.44
CA ALA A 172 83.60 -40.65 -27.77
C ALA A 172 84.71 -41.64 -27.39
N GLY A 173 84.33 -42.87 -27.00
CA GLY A 173 85.28 -43.95 -26.73
C GLY A 173 85.99 -44.50 -27.96
N PHE A 174 85.37 -44.44 -29.15
CA PHE A 174 85.82 -45.10 -30.38
C PHE A 174 87.25 -44.74 -30.80
N GLU A 175 87.62 -43.46 -30.77
CA GLU A 175 88.97 -42.99 -31.15
C GLU A 175 90.05 -43.42 -30.15
N SER A 176 89.66 -43.74 -28.91
CA SER A 176 90.57 -44.07 -27.80
C SER A 176 90.72 -45.56 -27.50
N SER A 177 89.78 -46.41 -27.97
CA SER A 177 89.61 -47.79 -27.49
C SER A 177 90.32 -48.87 -28.32
N GLY A 178 90.97 -48.52 -29.43
CA GLY A 178 92.14 -49.25 -29.93
C GLY A 178 91.97 -50.73 -30.32
N SER A 179 90.76 -51.19 -30.69
CA SER A 179 90.44 -52.51 -31.31
C SER A 179 89.75 -53.60 -30.45
N ARG A 180 89.03 -53.29 -29.37
CA ARG A 180 88.06 -54.25 -28.76
C ARG A 180 86.76 -53.59 -28.29
N LEU A 181 85.82 -53.40 -29.22
CA LEU A 181 84.41 -53.07 -28.92
C LEU A 181 83.57 -54.35 -29.03
N HIS A 182 82.57 -54.51 -28.17
CA HIS A 182 81.58 -55.57 -28.32
C HIS A 182 80.62 -55.25 -29.49
N SER A 183 80.04 -56.27 -30.14
CA SER A 183 79.13 -56.07 -31.30
C SER A 183 77.88 -55.24 -30.98
N THR A 184 77.52 -55.11 -29.70
CA THR A 184 76.41 -54.26 -29.21
C THR A 184 76.84 -52.82 -28.88
N GLU A 185 78.14 -52.56 -28.79
CA GLU A 185 78.75 -51.25 -28.50
C GLU A 185 79.17 -50.52 -29.79
N ASP A 186 79.09 -51.20 -30.92
CA ASP A 186 79.37 -50.63 -32.25
C ASP A 186 78.53 -49.35 -32.51
N PRO A 187 79.18 -48.20 -32.78
CA PRO A 187 78.46 -46.94 -32.99
C PRO A 187 77.46 -46.95 -34.16
N TYR A 188 77.65 -47.80 -35.17
CA TYR A 188 76.72 -47.90 -36.30
C TYR A 188 75.45 -48.67 -35.92
N VAL A 189 75.56 -49.74 -35.15
CA VAL A 189 74.43 -50.45 -34.52
C VAL A 189 73.70 -49.53 -33.54
N LEU A 190 74.41 -48.84 -32.66
CA LEU A 190 73.81 -47.89 -31.71
C LEU A 190 73.08 -46.74 -32.41
N ARG A 191 73.65 -46.18 -33.48
CA ARG A 191 72.99 -45.15 -34.31
C ARG A 191 71.68 -45.65 -34.92
N ARG A 192 71.63 -46.90 -35.40
CA ARG A 192 70.37 -47.51 -35.88
C ARG A 192 69.35 -47.68 -34.76
N GLY A 193 69.80 -48.02 -33.55
CA GLY A 193 68.96 -48.05 -32.35
C GLY A 193 68.35 -46.69 -32.02
N VAL A 194 69.17 -45.63 -31.99
CA VAL A 194 68.68 -44.24 -31.80
C VAL A 194 67.62 -43.86 -32.83
N VAL A 195 67.86 -44.11 -34.11
CA VAL A 195 66.88 -43.81 -35.19
C VAL A 195 65.57 -44.59 -34.99
N HIS A 196 65.64 -45.86 -34.58
CA HIS A 196 64.44 -46.66 -34.30
C HIS A 196 63.63 -46.11 -33.10
N HIS A 197 64.30 -45.76 -32.00
CA HIS A 197 63.62 -45.22 -30.81
C HIS A 197 63.07 -43.81 -31.04
N LEU A 198 63.82 -42.94 -31.74
CA LEU A 198 63.38 -41.60 -32.13
C LEU A 198 62.15 -41.67 -33.05
N HIS A 199 62.14 -42.56 -34.04
CA HIS A 199 60.96 -42.77 -34.89
C HIS A 199 59.73 -43.21 -34.07
N LYS A 200 59.92 -44.08 -33.08
CA LYS A 200 58.83 -44.45 -32.16
C LYS A 200 58.35 -43.26 -31.33
N GLN A 201 59.27 -42.49 -30.73
CA GLN A 201 58.93 -41.29 -29.96
C GLN A 201 58.11 -40.31 -30.80
N ILE A 202 58.54 -40.01 -32.03
CA ILE A 202 57.83 -39.10 -32.95
C ILE A 202 56.40 -39.61 -33.25
N ILE A 203 56.18 -40.93 -33.35
CA ILE A 203 54.84 -41.50 -33.52
C ILE A 203 53.97 -41.26 -32.26
N GLU A 204 54.48 -41.56 -31.07
CA GLU A 204 53.73 -41.37 -29.81
C GLU A 204 53.44 -39.88 -29.55
N GLU A 205 54.40 -38.98 -29.81
CA GLU A 205 54.26 -37.53 -29.67
C GLU A 205 53.23 -36.95 -30.63
N ASN A 206 53.29 -37.32 -31.92
CA ASN A 206 52.29 -36.91 -32.89
C ASN A 206 50.90 -37.47 -32.55
N GLY A 207 50.82 -38.74 -32.13
CA GLY A 207 49.57 -39.35 -31.66
C GLY A 207 48.95 -38.59 -30.49
N GLN A 208 49.73 -38.30 -29.45
CA GLN A 208 49.26 -37.53 -28.30
C GLN A 208 48.89 -36.09 -28.67
N ARG A 209 49.63 -35.43 -29.57
CA ARG A 209 49.29 -34.09 -30.07
C ARG A 209 47.93 -34.09 -30.80
N GLN A 210 47.64 -35.09 -31.63
CA GLN A 210 46.33 -35.22 -32.29
C GLN A 210 45.20 -35.50 -31.29
N ILE A 211 45.43 -36.33 -30.26
CA ILE A 211 44.48 -36.58 -29.18
C ILE A 211 44.17 -35.27 -28.41
N LEU A 212 45.20 -34.52 -28.00
CA LEU A 212 45.04 -33.26 -27.29
C LEU A 212 44.31 -32.21 -28.14
N ALA A 213 44.63 -32.09 -29.43
CA ALA A 213 43.92 -31.18 -30.34
C ALA A 213 42.43 -31.54 -30.49
N SER A 214 42.11 -32.83 -30.57
CA SER A 214 40.72 -33.32 -30.58
C SER A 214 39.99 -33.02 -29.26
N LEU A 215 40.65 -33.25 -28.12
CA LEU A 215 40.09 -32.91 -26.80
C LEU A 215 39.86 -31.41 -26.62
N GLN A 216 40.78 -30.56 -27.09
CA GLN A 216 40.60 -29.10 -27.09
C GLN A 216 39.40 -28.67 -27.93
N LYS A 217 39.22 -29.24 -29.14
CA LYS A 217 38.06 -28.97 -29.99
C LYS A 217 36.75 -29.40 -29.33
N ASN A 218 36.70 -30.60 -28.76
CA ASN A 218 35.52 -31.10 -28.06
C ASN A 218 35.20 -30.26 -26.81
N PHE A 219 36.23 -29.83 -26.07
CA PHE A 219 36.06 -28.97 -24.90
C PHE A 219 35.57 -27.56 -25.27
N HIS A 220 36.02 -27.00 -26.39
CA HIS A 220 35.48 -25.74 -26.92
C HIS A 220 33.98 -25.83 -27.23
N GLN A 221 33.54 -26.93 -27.88
CA GLN A 221 32.12 -27.18 -28.14
C GLN A 221 31.32 -27.39 -26.83
N PHE A 222 31.89 -28.09 -25.86
CA PHE A 222 31.28 -28.26 -24.55
C PHE A 222 31.15 -26.93 -23.77
N GLU A 223 32.15 -26.04 -23.86
CA GLU A 223 32.10 -24.70 -23.27
C GLU A 223 30.98 -23.84 -23.90
N GLN A 224 30.73 -23.97 -25.21
CA GLN A 224 29.59 -23.33 -25.87
C GLN A 224 28.24 -23.83 -25.32
N HIS A 225 28.07 -25.16 -25.15
CA HIS A 225 26.88 -25.76 -24.53
C HIS A 225 26.67 -25.29 -23.08
N VAL A 226 27.75 -25.22 -22.28
CA VAL A 226 27.69 -24.69 -20.90
C VAL A 226 27.14 -23.26 -20.89
N ILE A 227 27.61 -22.40 -21.80
CA ILE A 227 27.14 -21.01 -21.93
C ILE A 227 25.68 -20.95 -22.39
N GLU A 228 25.28 -21.76 -23.38
CA GLU A 228 23.91 -21.81 -23.92
C GLU A 228 22.89 -22.23 -22.85
N VAL A 229 23.22 -23.24 -22.03
CA VAL A 229 22.36 -23.69 -20.93
C VAL A 229 22.25 -22.61 -19.84
N ILE A 230 23.33 -21.91 -19.52
CA ILE A 230 23.30 -20.77 -18.58
C ILE A 230 22.41 -19.63 -19.11
N GLN A 231 22.59 -19.23 -20.38
CA GLN A 231 21.80 -18.18 -21.02
C GLN A 231 20.31 -18.53 -21.05
N THR A 232 19.97 -19.76 -21.44
CA THR A 232 18.59 -20.26 -21.47
C THR A 232 17.97 -20.26 -20.07
N SER A 233 18.71 -20.74 -19.06
CA SER A 233 18.25 -20.78 -17.66
C SER A 233 18.00 -19.38 -17.10
N LEU A 234 18.87 -18.40 -17.39
CA LEU A 234 18.71 -17.01 -16.97
C LEU A 234 17.57 -16.30 -17.73
N SER A 235 17.34 -16.65 -19.00
CA SER A 235 16.19 -16.19 -19.78
C SER A 235 14.86 -16.67 -19.16
N SER A 236 14.76 -17.96 -18.82
CA SER A 236 13.59 -18.52 -18.12
C SER A 236 13.38 -17.88 -16.73
N LEU A 237 14.46 -17.66 -15.96
CA LEU A 237 14.38 -16.97 -14.67
C LEU A 237 13.84 -15.55 -14.83
N THR A 238 14.37 -14.81 -15.80
CA THR A 238 13.94 -13.44 -16.12
C THR A 238 12.47 -13.40 -16.51
N HIS A 239 12.01 -14.35 -17.33
CA HIS A 239 10.60 -14.48 -17.70
C HIS A 239 9.71 -14.67 -16.47
N PHE A 240 9.98 -15.67 -15.61
CA PHE A 240 9.15 -15.90 -14.41
C PHE A 240 9.16 -14.70 -13.45
N MET A 241 10.31 -14.06 -13.25
CA MET A 241 10.43 -12.87 -12.39
C MET A 241 9.65 -11.67 -12.95
N ASN A 242 9.67 -11.46 -14.26
CA ASN A 242 8.90 -10.39 -14.92
C ASN A 242 7.39 -10.66 -14.86
N THR A 243 6.95 -11.90 -15.11
CA THR A 243 5.54 -12.29 -14.98
C THR A 243 5.01 -12.07 -13.56
N GLN A 244 5.82 -12.39 -12.53
CA GLN A 244 5.46 -12.07 -11.15
C GLN A 244 5.40 -10.56 -10.89
N ALA A 245 6.40 -9.79 -11.33
CA ALA A 245 6.39 -8.33 -11.16
C ALA A 245 5.14 -7.68 -11.79
N GLN A 246 4.74 -8.15 -12.98
CA GLN A 246 3.50 -7.72 -13.65
C GLN A 246 2.25 -8.12 -12.86
N SER A 247 2.13 -9.39 -12.44
CA SER A 247 1.01 -9.87 -11.61
C SER A 247 0.86 -9.03 -10.32
N GLN A 248 1.98 -8.67 -9.69
CA GLN A 248 1.97 -7.81 -8.50
C GLN A 248 1.41 -6.41 -8.81
N GLN A 249 1.83 -5.80 -9.92
CA GLN A 249 1.32 -4.51 -10.36
C GLN A 249 -0.18 -4.56 -10.67
N GLU A 250 -0.66 -5.62 -11.33
CA GLU A 250 -2.06 -5.83 -11.67
C GLU A 250 -2.95 -5.92 -10.43
N HIS A 251 -2.56 -6.72 -9.43
CA HIS A 251 -3.30 -6.86 -8.17
C HIS A 251 -3.43 -5.55 -7.38
N TYR A 252 -2.36 -4.75 -7.27
CA TYR A 252 -2.44 -3.43 -6.63
C TYR A 252 -3.23 -2.40 -7.48
N SER A 253 -3.17 -2.49 -8.80
CA SER A 253 -3.95 -1.66 -9.70
C SER A 253 -5.46 -1.92 -9.55
N ASP A 254 -5.87 -3.18 -9.42
CA ASP A 254 -7.26 -3.57 -9.24
C ASP A 254 -7.85 -3.10 -7.90
N VAL A 255 -7.09 -3.22 -6.81
CA VAL A 255 -7.45 -2.64 -5.50
C VAL A 255 -7.67 -1.12 -5.60
N MET A 256 -6.77 -0.41 -6.28
CA MET A 256 -6.89 1.04 -6.44
C MET A 256 -8.10 1.42 -7.29
N LYS A 257 -8.35 0.73 -8.41
CA LYS A 257 -9.52 0.93 -9.27
C LYS A 257 -10.82 0.68 -8.50
N THR A 258 -10.87 -0.39 -7.71
CA THR A 258 -12.03 -0.73 -6.87
C THR A 258 -12.28 0.37 -5.84
N ALA A 259 -11.24 0.90 -5.19
CA ALA A 259 -11.39 2.01 -4.24
C ALA A 259 -11.86 3.32 -4.90
N GLN A 260 -11.36 3.62 -6.10
CA GLN A 260 -11.74 4.81 -6.88
C GLN A 260 -13.15 4.72 -7.48
N ALA A 261 -13.69 3.51 -7.64
CA ALA A 261 -15.04 3.30 -8.17
C ALA A 261 -16.15 3.51 -7.12
N ILE A 262 -15.82 3.69 -5.83
CA ILE A 262 -16.78 3.91 -4.75
C ILE A 262 -17.31 5.36 -4.82
N PRO A 263 -18.63 5.60 -4.98
CA PRO A 263 -19.20 6.94 -4.88
C PRO A 263 -19.01 7.51 -3.46
N LEU A 264 -18.65 8.79 -3.36
CA LEU A 264 -18.29 9.43 -2.09
C LEU A 264 -19.43 9.43 -1.04
N ASP A 265 -20.67 9.37 -1.50
CA ASP A 265 -21.90 9.35 -0.71
C ASP A 265 -22.49 7.93 -0.53
N PHE A 266 -21.90 6.89 -1.13
CA PHE A 266 -22.46 5.53 -1.15
C PHE A 266 -22.75 4.99 0.25
N GLU A 267 -21.76 5.05 1.15
CA GLU A 267 -21.91 4.55 2.52
C GLU A 267 -22.89 5.38 3.34
N TRP A 268 -22.91 6.71 3.13
CA TRP A 268 -23.84 7.60 3.84
C TRP A 268 -25.27 7.35 3.40
N ASN A 269 -25.54 7.28 2.09
CA ASN A 269 -26.85 6.98 1.55
C ASN A 269 -27.33 5.59 1.98
N GLY A 270 -26.44 4.60 1.98
CA GLY A 270 -26.72 3.26 2.51
C GLY A 270 -27.06 3.28 4.00
N PHE A 271 -26.32 4.03 4.81
CA PHE A 271 -26.57 4.18 6.24
C PHE A 271 -27.89 4.91 6.54
N VAL A 272 -28.15 6.04 5.89
CA VAL A 272 -29.42 6.78 6.01
C VAL A 272 -30.60 5.91 5.59
N SER A 273 -30.47 5.12 4.52
CA SER A 273 -31.51 4.17 4.09
C SER A 273 -31.77 3.04 5.10
N ARG A 274 -30.84 2.72 6.00
CA ARG A 274 -30.98 1.65 7.01
C ARG A 274 -31.32 2.18 8.42
N SER A 275 -31.12 3.46 8.69
CA SER A 275 -31.29 4.08 10.02
C SER A 275 -32.10 5.37 9.99
N GLY A 276 -32.85 5.63 8.90
CA GLY A 276 -33.59 6.88 8.69
C GLY A 276 -34.75 7.12 9.66
N ASP A 277 -35.18 6.10 10.41
CA ASP A 277 -36.11 6.17 11.53
C ASP A 277 -35.46 6.70 12.83
N MET A 278 -34.17 6.43 13.02
CA MET A 278 -33.38 6.88 14.16
C MET A 278 -32.69 8.24 13.92
N LEU A 279 -32.46 8.60 12.66
CA LEU A 279 -31.78 9.84 12.28
C LEU A 279 -32.74 11.04 12.36
N VAL A 280 -32.21 12.18 12.82
CA VAL A 280 -32.94 13.44 12.81
C VAL A 280 -33.22 13.85 11.36
N ASN A 281 -34.49 13.95 10.99
CA ASN A 281 -34.89 14.43 9.67
C ASN A 281 -34.79 15.97 9.62
N PRO A 282 -33.89 16.56 8.81
CA PRO A 282 -33.69 18.00 8.75
C PRO A 282 -34.82 18.78 8.06
N SER A 283 -35.83 18.10 7.48
CA SER A 283 -37.04 18.76 6.97
C SER A 283 -38.11 18.99 8.04
N ILE A 284 -37.93 18.46 9.26
CA ILE A 284 -38.79 18.76 10.40
C ILE A 284 -38.35 20.09 11.00
N SER A 285 -39.26 21.05 11.07
CA SER A 285 -39.02 22.35 11.70
C SER A 285 -38.73 22.22 13.19
N ASP A 286 -37.86 23.09 13.71
CA ASP A 286 -37.62 23.21 15.15
C ASP A 286 -38.90 23.37 15.95
N ARG A 287 -38.92 22.80 17.15
CA ARG A 287 -40.07 22.89 18.06
C ARG A 287 -40.18 24.31 18.62
N CYS A 288 -41.33 24.96 18.42
CA CYS A 288 -41.62 26.26 19.00
C CYS A 288 -42.55 26.14 20.22
N ILE A 289 -42.37 26.97 21.24
CA ILE A 289 -43.28 26.99 22.41
C ILE A 289 -44.71 27.35 22.03
N ASP A 290 -44.90 28.19 21.00
CA ASP A 290 -46.21 28.60 20.50
C ASP A 290 -46.98 27.47 19.81
N THR A 291 -46.28 26.47 19.26
CA THR A 291 -46.87 25.30 18.59
C THR A 291 -47.02 24.09 19.52
N ILE A 292 -46.49 24.16 20.75
CA ILE A 292 -46.63 23.11 21.76
C ILE A 292 -47.89 23.35 22.60
N THR A 293 -48.85 22.46 22.45
CA THR A 293 -49.99 22.34 23.37
C THR A 293 -49.66 21.42 24.53
N PHE A 294 -50.20 21.73 25.71
CA PHE A 294 -50.13 20.89 26.90
C PHE A 294 -51.42 21.03 27.71
N PRO A 295 -51.79 20.04 28.54
CA PRO A 295 -53.02 20.11 29.33
C PRO A 295 -53.08 21.37 30.21
N ASN A 296 -54.26 22.01 30.23
CA ASN A 296 -54.54 23.23 31.00
C ASN A 296 -53.80 24.51 30.58
N ARG A 297 -53.06 24.53 29.45
CA ARG A 297 -52.39 25.74 28.90
C ARG A 297 -53.31 26.97 28.90
N ASP A 298 -54.48 26.83 28.26
CA ASP A 298 -55.45 27.91 28.03
C ASP A 298 -56.59 27.92 29.07
N HIS A 299 -56.39 27.27 30.23
CA HIS A 299 -57.38 27.27 31.30
C HIS A 299 -57.47 28.66 31.94
N LYS A 300 -58.67 29.20 32.17
CA LYS A 300 -58.85 30.61 32.61
C LYS A 300 -58.03 31.00 33.86
N SER A 301 -57.72 30.06 34.75
CA SER A 301 -56.91 30.31 35.94
C SER A 301 -55.41 30.51 35.70
N THR A 302 -54.87 30.14 34.53
CA THR A 302 -53.47 30.39 34.15
C THR A 302 -53.25 31.79 33.60
N SER A 303 -54.33 32.46 33.15
CA SER A 303 -54.29 33.86 32.70
C SER A 303 -54.35 34.85 33.87
N PRO A 304 -53.57 35.95 33.82
CA PRO A 304 -53.68 37.03 34.80
C PRO A 304 -54.98 37.83 34.62
N ILE A 305 -55.52 38.36 35.72
CA ILE A 305 -56.60 39.36 35.71
C ILE A 305 -56.03 40.74 35.33
N ILE A 306 -54.86 41.06 35.89
CA ILE A 306 -53.99 42.16 35.46
C ILE A 306 -52.54 41.75 35.74
N ALA A 307 -51.62 42.14 34.87
CA ALA A 307 -50.19 41.98 35.04
C ALA A 307 -49.46 43.22 34.51
N GLY A 308 -48.28 43.52 35.05
CA GLY A 308 -47.49 44.66 34.62
C GLY A 308 -46.56 45.22 35.69
N THR A 309 -45.73 46.16 35.25
CA THR A 309 -44.68 46.77 36.09
C THR A 309 -45.23 47.89 36.98
N LEU A 310 -44.91 47.85 38.28
CA LEU A 310 -45.23 48.91 39.25
C LEU A 310 -43.99 49.34 40.04
N GLU A 311 -44.00 50.58 40.51
CA GLU A 311 -43.01 51.07 41.49
C GLU A 311 -43.56 50.92 42.90
N ARG A 312 -42.91 50.10 43.74
CA ARG A 312 -43.26 49.96 45.17
C ARG A 312 -42.35 50.83 46.05
N LYS A 313 -42.93 51.53 47.02
CA LYS A 313 -42.17 52.27 48.04
C LYS A 313 -41.34 51.30 48.90
N SER A 314 -40.03 51.51 48.94
CA SER A 314 -39.10 50.65 49.69
C SER A 314 -39.37 50.70 51.20
N ARG A 315 -39.28 49.54 51.87
CA ARG A 315 -39.30 49.44 53.34
C ARG A 315 -37.98 49.88 53.98
N ASN A 316 -36.89 49.80 53.25
CA ASN A 316 -35.57 50.00 53.81
C ASN A 316 -35.25 51.50 53.85
N LYS A 317 -35.24 52.10 55.05
CA LYS A 317 -35.05 53.56 55.22
C LYS A 317 -33.68 54.08 54.72
N LEU A 318 -32.75 53.20 54.38
CA LEU A 318 -31.47 53.52 53.74
C LEU A 318 -31.50 53.52 52.20
N SER A 319 -32.58 53.10 51.53
CA SER A 319 -32.62 53.11 50.06
C SER A 319 -32.88 54.52 49.52
N PHE A 320 -31.83 55.15 48.99
CA PHE A 320 -31.86 56.54 48.48
C PHE A 320 -32.87 56.80 47.35
N ALA A 321 -33.38 55.77 46.66
CA ALA A 321 -34.34 55.90 45.56
C ALA A 321 -35.82 56.02 46.00
N GLY A 322 -36.16 55.65 47.23
CA GLY A 322 -37.54 55.71 47.78
C GLY A 322 -38.54 54.69 47.20
N PHE A 323 -38.46 54.37 45.91
CA PHE A 323 -39.27 53.36 45.21
C PHE A 323 -38.38 52.35 44.47
N THR A 324 -38.90 51.13 44.30
CA THR A 324 -38.26 50.00 43.61
C THR A 324 -39.25 49.40 42.62
N THR A 325 -38.81 49.20 41.39
CA THR A 325 -39.61 48.60 40.31
C THR A 325 -39.70 47.08 40.47
N GLY A 326 -40.87 46.50 40.21
CA GLY A 326 -41.10 45.06 40.12
C GLY A 326 -42.24 44.74 39.16
N TYR A 327 -42.34 43.48 38.72
CA TYR A 327 -43.44 42.99 37.89
C TYR A 327 -44.51 42.36 38.79
N TYR A 328 -45.75 42.82 38.69
CA TYR A 328 -46.83 42.36 39.56
C TYR A 328 -47.88 41.62 38.75
N VAL A 329 -48.54 40.65 39.39
CA VAL A 329 -49.59 39.84 38.75
C VAL A 329 -50.73 39.58 39.73
N VAL A 330 -51.96 39.88 39.32
CA VAL A 330 -53.19 39.46 40.02
C VAL A 330 -53.78 38.23 39.32
N THR A 331 -53.97 37.13 40.05
CA THR A 331 -54.44 35.85 39.50
C THR A 331 -55.89 35.54 39.85
N MET A 332 -56.56 34.69 39.07
CA MET A 332 -57.93 34.21 39.40
C MET A 332 -57.97 33.39 40.69
N SER A 333 -56.83 32.83 41.13
CA SER A 333 -56.64 32.20 42.45
C SER A 333 -56.63 33.21 43.61
N LYS A 334 -56.89 34.49 43.33
CA LYS A 334 -57.01 35.60 44.29
C LYS A 334 -55.70 35.98 44.99
N PHE A 335 -54.57 35.83 44.32
CA PHE A 335 -53.28 36.31 44.80
C PHE A 335 -52.81 37.53 44.02
N LEU A 336 -52.09 38.42 44.71
CA LEU A 336 -51.19 39.41 44.14
C LEU A 336 -49.75 38.92 44.35
N HIS A 337 -49.05 38.60 43.26
CA HIS A 337 -47.65 38.19 43.25
C HIS A 337 -46.76 39.37 42.85
N GLU A 338 -45.54 39.40 43.40
CA GLU A 338 -44.43 40.24 42.95
C GLU A 338 -43.34 39.33 42.39
N PHE A 339 -42.93 39.59 41.16
CA PHE A 339 -41.77 39.02 40.50
C PHE A 339 -40.75 40.12 40.24
N LYS A 340 -39.49 39.72 40.09
CA LYS A 340 -38.39 40.65 39.79
C LYS A 340 -38.50 41.25 38.38
N ASP A 341 -38.88 40.42 37.42
CA ASP A 341 -39.07 40.77 36.00
C ASP A 341 -40.22 39.92 35.41
N GLU A 342 -40.55 40.16 34.13
CA GLU A 342 -41.58 39.43 33.37
C GLU A 342 -41.06 38.10 32.77
N ASP A 343 -39.75 37.83 32.87
CA ASP A 343 -39.08 36.71 32.20
C ASP A 343 -39.34 35.37 32.91
N CYS A 344 -40.35 34.66 32.39
CA CYS A 344 -40.73 33.31 32.77
C CYS A 344 -40.18 32.21 31.82
N VAL A 345 -39.30 32.58 30.87
CA VAL A 345 -38.77 31.67 29.84
C VAL A 345 -37.32 31.27 30.14
N HIS A 346 -36.50 32.20 30.61
CA HIS A 346 -35.09 31.95 30.93
C HIS A 346 -34.84 31.73 32.43
N LYS A 347 -35.84 31.94 33.28
CA LYS A 347 -35.79 31.68 34.73
C LYS A 347 -37.09 31.03 35.20
N ASP A 348 -36.98 30.14 36.18
CA ASP A 348 -38.16 29.62 36.88
C ASP A 348 -38.87 30.78 37.62
N PRO A 349 -40.19 30.97 37.45
CA PRO A 349 -40.92 32.07 38.06
C PRO A 349 -41.13 31.84 39.56
N ASP A 350 -40.33 32.51 40.41
CA ASP A 350 -40.46 32.52 41.87
C ASP A 350 -40.99 33.87 42.39
N PRO A 351 -42.19 33.94 43.02
CA PRO A 351 -42.71 35.18 43.58
C PRO A 351 -41.96 35.64 44.84
N GLU A 352 -41.29 36.79 44.79
CA GLU A 352 -40.59 37.39 45.94
C GLU A 352 -41.55 37.78 47.08
N LEU A 353 -42.79 38.13 46.73
CA LEU A 353 -43.91 38.43 47.63
C LEU A 353 -45.18 37.82 47.05
N SER A 354 -46.09 37.39 47.92
CA SER A 354 -47.42 36.92 47.55
C SER A 354 -48.43 37.33 48.61
N ILE A 355 -49.48 38.06 48.24
CA ILE A 355 -50.58 38.43 49.14
C ILE A 355 -51.86 37.74 48.70
N TYR A 356 -52.52 37.05 49.62
CA TYR A 356 -53.89 36.56 49.40
C TYR A 356 -54.85 37.75 49.52
N LEU A 357 -55.49 38.11 48.41
CA LEU A 357 -56.25 39.35 48.29
C LEU A 357 -57.52 39.43 49.15
N PRO A 358 -58.31 38.35 49.36
CA PRO A 358 -59.51 38.41 50.21
C PRO A 358 -59.26 38.85 51.66
N ASP A 359 -58.03 38.65 52.17
CA ASP A 359 -57.61 39.09 53.50
C ASP A 359 -56.93 40.49 53.47
N ALA A 360 -56.86 41.13 52.31
CA ALA A 360 -56.20 42.41 52.10
C ALA A 360 -57.19 43.58 52.05
N THR A 361 -56.69 44.76 52.36
CA THR A 361 -57.41 46.03 52.30
C THR A 361 -56.72 46.97 51.31
N ILE A 362 -57.48 47.60 50.43
CA ILE A 362 -56.98 48.60 49.49
C ILE A 362 -57.12 49.99 50.12
N GLY A 363 -56.04 50.77 50.12
CA GLY A 363 -56.04 52.17 50.56
C GLY A 363 -56.50 53.13 49.46
N VAL A 364 -56.74 54.39 49.85
CA VAL A 364 -57.26 55.42 48.95
C VAL A 364 -56.29 55.69 47.79
N THR A 365 -56.83 55.76 46.57
CA THR A 365 -56.10 56.18 45.36
C THR A 365 -55.86 57.68 45.35
N SER A 366 -54.64 58.10 45.03
CA SER A 366 -54.24 59.51 44.95
C SER A 366 -53.34 59.73 43.74
N GLY A 367 -53.95 60.12 42.63
CA GLY A 367 -53.28 60.20 41.33
C GLY A 367 -52.74 58.83 40.90
N GLU A 368 -51.44 58.76 40.65
CA GLU A 368 -50.70 57.54 40.27
C GLU A 368 -50.52 56.53 41.42
N LYS A 369 -50.84 56.91 42.67
CA LYS A 369 -50.47 56.16 43.88
C LYS A 369 -51.66 55.46 44.51
N PHE A 370 -51.44 54.24 44.98
CA PHE A 370 -52.39 53.46 45.75
C PHE A 370 -51.67 52.61 46.80
N SER A 371 -52.39 51.94 47.69
CA SER A 371 -51.78 50.99 48.61
C SER A 371 -52.60 49.71 48.78
N VAL A 372 -51.90 48.61 49.03
CA VAL A 372 -52.50 47.31 49.36
C VAL A 372 -51.87 46.85 50.66
N LYS A 373 -52.72 46.56 51.65
CA LYS A 373 -52.30 46.07 52.96
C LYS A 373 -52.86 44.68 53.19
N GLY A 374 -52.00 43.68 53.23
CA GLY A 374 -52.40 42.28 53.44
C GLY A 374 -51.25 41.45 53.99
N LYS A 375 -51.51 40.20 54.34
CA LYS A 375 -50.47 39.26 54.82
C LYS A 375 -49.63 38.75 53.66
N ASP A 376 -48.30 38.86 53.78
CA ASP A 376 -47.37 38.16 52.89
C ASP A 376 -47.38 36.66 53.26
N VAL A 377 -47.61 35.82 52.25
CA VAL A 377 -47.61 34.36 52.34
C VAL A 377 -46.55 33.71 51.44
N SER A 378 -45.63 34.51 50.87
CA SER A 378 -44.43 33.99 50.20
C SER A 378 -43.55 33.21 51.20
N LYS A 379 -42.65 32.37 50.66
CA LYS A 379 -41.67 31.62 51.47
C LYS A 379 -40.39 32.41 51.77
N GLY A 380 -40.29 33.65 51.28
CA GLY A 380 -39.12 34.51 51.41
C GLY A 380 -38.83 34.96 52.85
N LEU A 381 -37.64 35.53 53.07
CA LEU A 381 -37.25 36.08 54.39
C LEU A 381 -38.14 37.27 54.82
N SER A 382 -38.76 37.98 53.88
CA SER A 382 -39.71 39.09 54.09
C SER A 382 -40.93 38.66 54.93
N SER A 383 -41.56 37.56 54.54
CA SER A 383 -42.76 36.96 55.14
C SER A 383 -42.57 36.62 56.63
N LYS A 384 -41.36 36.20 57.02
CA LYS A 384 -41.04 35.78 58.39
C LYS A 384 -40.85 36.93 59.40
N LEU A 385 -40.67 38.18 58.95
CA LEU A 385 -40.30 39.30 59.83
C LEU A 385 -41.42 40.33 60.05
N SER A 386 -42.45 40.34 59.21
CA SER A 386 -43.60 41.25 59.36
C SER A 386 -44.86 40.62 58.77
N GLY A 387 -45.66 39.96 59.61
CA GLY A 387 -46.87 39.23 59.19
C GLY A 387 -47.99 40.07 58.56
N ASN A 388 -47.84 41.40 58.51
CA ASN A 388 -48.65 42.30 57.69
C ASN A 388 -47.73 43.13 56.78
N SER A 389 -48.06 43.17 55.51
CA SER A 389 -47.38 43.92 54.46
C SER A 389 -48.23 45.11 54.04
N ASP A 390 -47.86 46.31 54.48
CA ASP A 390 -48.37 47.57 53.92
C ASP A 390 -47.50 47.94 52.71
N LEU A 391 -48.11 47.97 51.51
CA LEU A 391 -47.42 48.20 50.24
C LEU A 391 -47.99 49.46 49.61
N HIS A 392 -47.14 50.46 49.34
CA HIS A 392 -47.53 51.65 48.58
C HIS A 392 -46.97 51.54 47.17
N PHE A 393 -47.85 51.55 46.18
CA PHE A 393 -47.52 51.46 44.77
C PHE A 393 -47.65 52.83 44.09
N LYS A 394 -46.88 53.00 43.03
CA LYS A 394 -47.01 54.06 42.02
C LYS A 394 -47.07 53.37 40.65
N ALA A 395 -48.15 53.62 39.91
CA ALA A 395 -48.30 53.17 38.54
C ALA A 395 -47.71 54.19 37.55
N ALA A 396 -47.65 53.83 36.27
CA ALA A 396 -47.14 54.71 35.21
C ALA A 396 -48.05 55.93 34.91
N SER A 397 -49.34 55.85 35.26
CA SER A 397 -50.31 56.96 35.13
C SER A 397 -51.44 56.83 36.15
N PRO A 398 -52.25 57.89 36.38
CA PRO A 398 -53.45 57.81 37.22
C PRO A 398 -54.49 56.81 36.68
N GLU A 399 -54.61 56.69 35.36
CA GLU A 399 -55.50 55.73 34.70
C GLU A 399 -55.05 54.29 34.96
N GLU A 400 -53.74 54.04 34.91
CA GLU A 400 -53.17 52.73 35.21
C GLU A 400 -53.37 52.37 36.69
N ALA A 401 -53.15 53.32 37.61
CA ALA A 401 -53.47 53.13 39.03
C ALA A 401 -54.96 52.78 39.25
N GLN A 402 -55.88 53.38 38.49
CA GLN A 402 -57.30 53.03 38.52
C GLN A 402 -57.59 51.62 38.00
N LYS A 403 -56.95 51.17 36.91
CA LYS A 403 -57.09 49.78 36.42
C LYS A 403 -56.62 48.76 37.46
N TRP A 404 -55.47 49.00 38.08
CA TRP A 404 -54.93 48.15 39.14
C TRP A 404 -55.86 48.08 40.34
N VAL A 405 -56.36 49.23 40.81
CA VAL A 405 -57.32 49.27 41.92
C VAL A 405 -58.64 48.60 41.58
N TYR A 406 -59.16 48.76 40.36
CA TYR A 406 -60.37 48.06 39.91
C TYR A 406 -60.17 46.54 39.85
N ALA A 407 -59.05 46.06 39.31
CA ALA A 407 -58.71 44.65 39.26
C ALA A 407 -58.53 44.04 40.66
N LEU A 408 -57.91 44.77 41.58
CA LEU A 408 -57.79 44.35 42.98
C LEU A 408 -59.18 44.34 43.67
N GLN A 409 -60.00 45.38 43.50
CA GLN A 409 -61.36 45.45 44.06
C GLN A 409 -62.26 44.32 43.55
N SER A 410 -62.18 43.94 42.27
CA SER A 410 -62.99 42.86 41.70
C SER A 410 -62.68 41.49 42.32
N VAL A 411 -61.46 41.29 42.80
CA VAL A 411 -61.03 40.05 43.48
C VAL A 411 -61.37 40.05 44.97
N ILE A 412 -61.21 41.20 45.65
CA ILE A 412 -61.50 41.33 47.09
C ILE A 412 -63.00 41.34 47.37
N GLY A 413 -63.81 41.98 46.51
CA GLY A 413 -65.26 42.05 46.66
C GLY A 413 -66.00 40.74 46.33
N GLN A 414 -65.34 39.76 45.71
CA GLN A 414 -65.95 38.46 45.36
C GLN A 414 -65.81 37.44 46.50
N THR A 415 -66.55 37.65 47.58
CA THR A 415 -66.80 36.62 48.59
C THR A 415 -67.80 35.58 48.05
N HIS A 416 -67.27 34.42 47.66
CA HIS A 416 -68.01 33.15 47.52
C HIS A 416 -69.17 33.11 46.48
N LEU A 417 -68.84 32.97 45.19
CA LEU A 417 -69.72 32.29 44.23
C LEU A 417 -69.30 30.82 44.13
N THR A 418 -69.98 29.96 44.90
CA THR A 418 -69.95 28.51 44.68
C THR A 418 -70.72 28.17 43.41
N VAL A 419 -69.98 27.90 42.34
CA VAL A 419 -70.51 27.10 41.24
C VAL A 419 -70.49 25.65 41.71
N ASN A 420 -71.56 25.24 42.38
CA ASN A 420 -72.02 23.86 42.24
C ASN A 420 -72.60 23.78 40.83
N ASP A 421 -71.94 23.06 39.94
CA ASP A 421 -72.65 22.41 38.85
C ASP A 421 -72.56 20.91 39.07
N SER A 422 -73.72 20.30 39.22
CA SER A 422 -73.89 18.88 39.49
C SER A 422 -74.46 18.24 38.24
N MET A 423 -73.65 17.48 37.50
CA MET A 423 -74.19 16.44 36.63
C MET A 423 -73.58 15.08 36.96
N GLU A 424 -74.46 14.09 36.93
CA GLU A 424 -74.38 12.84 37.66
C GLU A 424 -74.55 11.69 36.65
N LYS A 425 -73.72 10.64 36.78
CA LYS A 425 -73.84 9.33 36.09
C LYS A 425 -73.71 9.37 34.54
N THR A 426 -73.43 8.26 33.86
CA THR A 426 -73.44 6.84 34.28
C THR A 426 -72.25 6.07 33.69
N VAL A 427 -71.89 4.96 34.35
CA VAL A 427 -71.04 3.89 33.81
C VAL A 427 -71.87 3.02 32.87
N GLU A 428 -71.28 2.53 31.78
CA GLU A 428 -71.46 1.15 31.29
C GLU A 428 -70.33 0.79 30.30
N GLU A 429 -69.84 -0.44 30.39
CA GLU A 429 -68.77 -1.04 29.57
C GLU A 429 -69.39 -1.96 28.48
N GLU A 430 -68.54 -2.75 27.80
CA GLU A 430 -68.87 -3.80 26.81
C GLU A 430 -69.34 -3.34 25.41
N GLU A 431 -69.05 -4.06 24.32
CA GLU A 431 -67.82 -4.77 23.91
C GLU A 431 -67.84 -4.91 22.37
N GLU A 432 -66.83 -5.56 21.76
CA GLU A 432 -66.75 -5.70 20.29
C GLU A 432 -67.83 -6.62 19.69
N GLU A 433 -68.28 -6.32 18.46
CA GLU A 433 -68.43 -7.41 17.47
C GLU A 433 -68.11 -6.98 16.02
N LYS A 434 -67.81 -7.98 15.19
CA LYS A 434 -67.15 -7.88 13.86
C LYS A 434 -68.19 -8.01 12.74
N GLU A 435 -67.93 -7.43 11.56
CA GLU A 435 -67.49 -8.23 10.40
C GLU A 435 -67.07 -7.46 9.13
N LYS A 436 -66.39 -8.24 8.28
CA LYS A 436 -65.83 -8.04 6.93
C LYS A 436 -66.80 -7.30 5.97
N GLU A 437 -66.34 -6.61 4.91
CA GLU A 437 -65.90 -7.26 3.67
C GLU A 437 -64.99 -6.41 2.75
N LYS A 438 -64.44 -7.06 1.70
CA LYS A 438 -63.53 -6.48 0.71
C LYS A 438 -64.30 -5.95 -0.50
N VAL A 439 -63.91 -4.79 -1.05
CA VAL A 439 -64.03 -4.51 -2.49
C VAL A 439 -62.75 -3.85 -2.99
N ALA A 440 -62.25 -4.29 -4.14
CA ALA A 440 -61.12 -3.68 -4.83
C ALA A 440 -61.61 -2.82 -6.01
N SER A 441 -60.97 -1.69 -6.25
CA SER A 441 -60.95 -1.06 -7.58
C SER A 441 -59.65 -0.30 -7.82
N SER A 442 -59.11 -0.45 -9.03
CA SER A 442 -57.89 0.20 -9.51
C SER A 442 -58.13 1.68 -9.85
N PRO A 443 -57.08 2.52 -9.86
CA PRO A 443 -57.21 3.94 -10.22
C PRO A 443 -57.35 4.16 -11.73
N PRO A 444 -57.96 5.28 -12.17
CA PRO A 444 -57.83 5.76 -13.54
C PRO A 444 -56.47 6.46 -13.76
N ILE A 445 -55.91 6.28 -14.96
CA ILE A 445 -54.77 7.00 -15.53
C ILE A 445 -55.29 7.91 -16.66
N TYR A 446 -54.45 8.86 -17.13
CA TYR A 446 -54.57 9.86 -18.22
C TYR A 446 -54.82 11.30 -17.72
N THR A 447 -54.09 12.35 -18.16
CA THR A 447 -52.82 12.50 -18.93
C THR A 447 -52.31 13.95 -18.80
N GLU A 448 -51.04 14.19 -19.17
CA GLU A 448 -50.42 15.32 -19.92
C GLU A 448 -51.17 16.69 -20.03
N GLU A 449 -50.52 17.87 -20.07
CA GLU A 449 -49.19 18.22 -20.63
C GLU A 449 -48.68 19.63 -20.16
N THR A 450 -47.69 20.19 -20.89
CA THR A 450 -47.17 21.59 -20.94
C THR A 450 -46.28 22.18 -19.83
N SER A 451 -44.99 21.87 -19.94
CA SER A 451 -43.92 22.80 -20.39
C SER A 451 -43.92 24.29 -20.02
N VAL A 452 -42.85 24.76 -19.33
CA VAL A 452 -42.21 26.07 -19.58
C VAL A 452 -40.68 25.97 -19.43
N VAL A 453 -39.94 26.59 -20.36
CA VAL A 453 -38.47 26.75 -20.35
C VAL A 453 -38.10 28.16 -19.89
N ILE A 454 -37.03 28.33 -19.09
CA ILE A 454 -36.32 29.60 -18.93
C ILE A 454 -34.80 29.37 -19.03
N THR A 455 -34.11 30.30 -19.70
CA THR A 455 -32.76 30.12 -20.26
C THR A 455 -31.69 30.95 -19.53
N GLU A 456 -30.48 30.37 -19.42
CA GLU A 456 -29.14 30.99 -19.26
C GLU A 456 -28.83 32.05 -18.18
N LYS A 457 -27.68 31.84 -17.53
CA LYS A 457 -26.61 32.85 -17.52
C LYS A 457 -25.21 32.21 -17.61
N LYS A 458 -24.35 32.87 -18.37
CA LYS A 458 -23.03 32.41 -18.85
C LYS A 458 -21.89 33.22 -18.21
N ILE A 459 -20.77 32.58 -17.90
CA ILE A 459 -19.47 33.25 -17.66
C ILE A 459 -18.38 32.52 -18.49
N LEU A 460 -17.46 33.28 -19.06
CA LEU A 460 -16.39 32.85 -19.97
C LEU A 460 -15.03 32.76 -19.26
N PRO A 461 -14.11 31.89 -19.73
CA PRO A 461 -12.66 32.08 -19.60
C PRO A 461 -12.03 32.73 -20.86
N LEU A 462 -10.86 33.36 -20.70
CA LEU A 462 -10.13 34.09 -21.75
C LEU A 462 -9.22 33.20 -22.63
N GLU A 463 -8.70 33.81 -23.69
CA GLU A 463 -8.05 33.20 -24.87
C GLU A 463 -6.62 32.63 -24.67
N GLN A 464 -6.27 31.71 -25.57
CA GLN A 464 -4.89 31.41 -26.00
C GLN A 464 -4.49 32.32 -27.19
N PRO A 465 -3.19 32.55 -27.44
CA PRO A 465 -2.70 32.85 -28.78
C PRO A 465 -2.24 31.58 -29.53
N GLN A 466 -3.08 31.20 -30.50
CA GLN A 466 -2.80 30.41 -31.71
C GLN A 466 -1.36 30.56 -32.28
N LYS A 467 -0.81 29.60 -33.04
CA LYS A 467 -1.28 29.22 -34.39
C LYS A 467 -0.60 27.95 -34.96
N LYS A 468 -1.42 27.17 -35.68
CA LYS A 468 -1.25 26.57 -37.03
C LYS A 468 0.07 25.89 -37.45
N ALA A 469 0.11 24.90 -38.35
CA ALA A 469 -0.82 23.91 -38.94
C ALA A 469 0.01 23.20 -40.08
N ASP A 470 -0.46 22.41 -41.06
CA ASP A 470 -1.76 21.87 -41.51
C ASP A 470 -1.47 20.39 -41.94
N GLU A 471 -2.17 19.36 -41.43
CA GLU A 471 -3.23 18.58 -42.13
C GLU A 471 -2.78 17.47 -43.13
N ILE A 472 -3.37 16.26 -43.03
CA ILE A 472 -4.03 15.45 -44.11
C ILE A 472 -4.01 13.92 -43.82
N GLN A 473 -5.19 13.42 -43.40
CA GLN A 473 -5.95 12.22 -43.83
C GLN A 473 -5.35 10.78 -43.90
N GLN A 474 -6.28 9.81 -43.93
CA GLN A 474 -6.11 8.37 -43.68
C GLN A 474 -6.36 7.48 -44.92
N SER A 475 -5.69 6.31 -44.96
CA SER A 475 -6.19 5.00 -45.46
C SER A 475 -6.45 4.80 -46.97
N PRO A 476 -6.60 3.55 -47.47
CA PRO A 476 -5.98 2.26 -47.09
C PRO A 476 -5.43 1.46 -48.31
N ILE A 477 -5.08 0.17 -48.13
CA ILE A 477 -5.27 -1.01 -49.04
C ILE A 477 -4.05 -1.98 -49.04
N THR A 478 -4.32 -3.17 -48.50
CA THR A 478 -3.98 -4.55 -48.94
C THR A 478 -2.84 -4.79 -49.95
N GLU A 479 -1.84 -5.61 -49.60
CA GLU A 479 -1.65 -7.01 -50.09
C GLU A 479 -0.31 -7.63 -49.63
N THR A 480 -0.33 -8.95 -49.38
CA THR A 480 0.84 -9.83 -49.25
C THR A 480 0.70 -10.89 -50.35
N PRO A 481 1.77 -11.34 -51.03
CA PRO A 481 2.51 -12.48 -50.50
C PRO A 481 3.99 -12.63 -50.92
N GLY A 482 4.80 -13.08 -49.95
CA GLY A 482 5.71 -14.22 -50.19
C GLY A 482 7.13 -13.96 -50.73
N PRO A 483 8.07 -14.93 -50.54
CA PRO A 483 9.51 -14.67 -50.60
C PRO A 483 10.25 -15.42 -51.72
N LEU A 484 11.39 -14.89 -52.18
CA LEU A 484 12.40 -15.67 -52.89
C LEU A 484 13.82 -15.27 -52.48
N SER A 485 14.65 -16.28 -52.27
CA SER A 485 16.10 -16.20 -52.01
C SER A 485 16.89 -16.38 -53.30
N SER A 486 18.01 -15.69 -53.50
CA SER A 486 19.33 -16.33 -53.75
C SER A 486 20.47 -15.38 -54.18
N ASN A 487 21.63 -15.60 -53.54
CA ASN A 487 23.02 -15.62 -54.06
C ASN A 487 23.72 -14.39 -54.72
N LEU A 488 24.81 -13.97 -54.05
CA LEU A 488 26.18 -13.60 -54.51
C LEU A 488 26.34 -12.55 -55.65
N VAL A 489 27.25 -11.56 -55.55
CA VAL A 489 28.71 -11.74 -55.72
C VAL A 489 29.54 -10.55 -55.13
N ASP A 490 30.68 -10.92 -54.51
CA ASP A 490 31.95 -10.22 -54.19
C ASP A 490 32.15 -8.68 -54.04
N LYS A 491 32.77 -8.36 -52.88
CA LYS A 491 33.96 -7.50 -52.63
C LYS A 491 33.93 -5.97 -52.87
N LYS A 492 34.14 -5.24 -51.77
CA LYS A 492 35.47 -4.62 -51.50
C LYS A 492 35.73 -4.40 -50.00
N VAL A 493 37.01 -4.38 -49.63
CA VAL A 493 37.55 -4.25 -48.26
C VAL A 493 37.83 -2.79 -47.93
N ALA A 494 37.54 -2.37 -46.68
CA ALA A 494 38.15 -1.24 -46.00
C ALA A 494 38.21 -1.54 -44.49
N ASP A 495 39.37 -1.29 -43.86
CA ASP A 495 39.64 -1.48 -42.42
C ASP A 495 39.29 -0.18 -41.63
N PRO A 496 39.32 -0.17 -40.28
CA PRO A 496 38.47 0.72 -39.47
C PRO A 496 39.06 2.10 -39.18
N GLU A 497 38.17 3.08 -38.93
CA GLU A 497 38.54 4.37 -38.32
C GLU A 497 38.72 4.27 -36.79
N GLU A 498 39.60 5.13 -36.27
CA GLU A 498 40.01 5.17 -34.88
C GLU A 498 38.90 5.62 -33.91
N ILE A 499 38.75 4.91 -32.79
CA ILE A 499 38.03 5.42 -31.62
C ILE A 499 38.93 6.44 -30.91
N LYS A 500 38.63 7.73 -31.08
CA LYS A 500 39.28 8.80 -30.33
C LYS A 500 38.48 9.16 -29.09
N ILE A 501 39.03 8.83 -27.92
CA ILE A 501 38.51 9.24 -26.62
C ILE A 501 38.93 10.69 -26.37
N GLU A 502 37.98 11.59 -26.12
CA GLU A 502 38.25 12.88 -25.48
C GLU A 502 37.53 12.96 -24.13
N GLU A 503 38.33 13.11 -23.07
CA GLU A 503 37.85 13.48 -21.75
C GLU A 503 37.42 14.96 -21.76
N ILE A 504 36.24 15.26 -21.21
CA ILE A 504 35.90 16.64 -20.82
C ILE A 504 35.56 16.66 -19.33
N ASN A 505 36.49 17.20 -18.54
CA ASN A 505 36.23 17.66 -17.17
C ASN A 505 35.49 19.00 -17.21
N LYS A 506 34.19 19.02 -16.90
CA LYS A 506 33.57 20.00 -15.97
C LYS A 506 32.10 19.72 -15.66
#